data_AF-A0A952NYM8-F1
#
_entry.id   AF-A0A952NYM8-F1
#
_cell.length_a   1.000
_cell.length_b   1.000
_cell.length_c   1.000
_cell.angle_alpha   90.00
_cell.angle_beta   90.00
_cell.angle_gamma   90.00
#
_symmetry.space_group_name_H-M   'P 1'
#
loop_
_entity.id
_entity.type
_entity.pdbx_description
1 polymer ?
#
loop_
_entity_poly.entity_id
_entity_poly.type
_entity_poly.pdbx_seq_one_letter_code
_entity_poly.pdbx_strand_id
1 'polypeptide(L)'
;MEQLRPLLVFLARQWKKYVVAIFLTAVFIVLMFPLNDVGDLVTTQVYKGTGNKVYLQFEDLNLDFLPSPGLEMSQISLEASPLPPLAIRRLEVRPSLFGLLMQKIDASATAEGIFRGDIRASIKPGRKMENGAASHAITLNAERLSLAEVKKLVPAPVNFRGVLNLNADGQIDPSFTNQPDVTIDLNSQNFELLPSTVETMMGPLSVPELKLGRLNLKGRLSAGSFVIEDGQLGQPNDELTGTVKGRLGLEMRLVGNGMVVPVATNYEFNVNLVAKKSFEDRASMFLLLIQNHRQPEADGGRYRFTLTGDARSQQFQFNPAR
;
A
#
# COMPACT_ATOMS: atom_id res chain seq x y z
N MET A 1 -33.51 -47.85 16.63
CA MET A 1 -32.24 -47.95 15.85
C MET A 1 -32.26 -49.04 14.77
N GLU A 2 -33.11 -50.08 14.85
CA GLU A 2 -33.16 -51.15 13.82
C GLU A 2 -33.65 -50.72 12.43
N GLN A 3 -34.51 -49.69 12.34
CA GLN A 3 -35.05 -49.22 11.06
C GLN A 3 -34.05 -48.44 10.19
N LEU A 4 -32.95 -47.93 10.77
CA LEU A 4 -31.91 -47.18 10.04
C LEU A 4 -30.80 -48.09 9.47
N ARG A 5 -30.68 -49.32 9.99
CA ARG A 5 -29.68 -50.31 9.59
C ARG A 5 -29.79 -50.72 8.10
N PRO A 6 -30.98 -51.03 7.54
CA PRO A 6 -31.09 -51.36 6.12
C PRO A 6 -30.77 -50.17 5.22
N LEU A 7 -31.12 -48.95 5.66
CA LEU A 7 -30.84 -47.70 4.94
C LEU A 7 -29.33 -47.42 4.87
N LEU A 8 -28.62 -47.59 5.98
CA LEU A 8 -27.15 -47.44 6.05
C LEU A 8 -26.41 -48.49 5.22
N VAL A 9 -26.85 -49.75 5.22
CA VAL A 9 -26.25 -50.81 4.39
C VAL A 9 -26.49 -50.56 2.90
N PHE A 10 -27.68 -50.04 2.54
CA PHE A 10 -27.99 -49.65 1.17
C PHE A 10 -27.15 -48.45 0.70
N LEU A 11 -27.03 -47.41 1.53
CA LEU A 11 -26.14 -46.25 1.30
C LEU A 11 -24.68 -46.68 1.17
N ALA A 12 -24.19 -47.56 2.06
CA ALA A 12 -22.83 -48.09 2.02
C ALA A 12 -22.57 -48.98 0.80
N ARG A 13 -23.59 -49.61 0.21
CA ARG A 13 -23.45 -50.44 -1.00
C ARG A 13 -23.42 -49.61 -2.28
N GLN A 14 -24.11 -48.47 -2.30
CA GLN A 14 -24.21 -47.58 -3.48
C GLN A 14 -23.43 -46.27 -3.33
N TRP A 15 -22.61 -46.12 -2.28
CA TRP A 15 -21.88 -44.87 -1.97
C TRP A 15 -21.09 -44.31 -3.15
N LYS A 16 -20.48 -45.16 -3.98
CA LYS A 16 -19.77 -44.75 -5.20
C LYS A 16 -20.67 -44.02 -6.19
N LYS A 17 -21.92 -44.48 -6.38
CA LYS A 17 -22.89 -43.83 -7.28
C LYS A 17 -23.36 -42.50 -6.72
N TYR A 18 -23.55 -42.40 -5.41
CA TYR A 18 -23.91 -41.14 -4.75
C TYR A 18 -22.75 -40.13 -4.80
N VAL A 19 -21.51 -40.58 -4.58
CA VAL A 19 -20.33 -39.71 -4.72
C VAL A 19 -20.20 -39.20 -6.15
N VAL A 20 -20.37 -40.06 -7.15
CA VAL A 20 -20.35 -39.65 -8.57
C VAL A 20 -21.51 -38.72 -8.89
N ALA A 21 -22.72 -38.99 -8.40
CA ALA A 21 -23.89 -38.14 -8.62
C ALA A 21 -23.73 -36.76 -7.96
N ILE A 22 -23.23 -36.71 -6.72
CA ILE A 22 -22.93 -35.46 -6.00
C ILE A 22 -21.83 -34.70 -6.71
N PHE A 23 -20.76 -35.38 -7.15
CA PHE A 23 -19.67 -34.77 -7.90
C PHE A 23 -20.15 -34.18 -9.23
N LEU A 24 -20.89 -34.96 -10.04
CA LEU A 24 -21.46 -34.49 -11.30
C LEU A 24 -22.44 -33.35 -11.10
N THR A 25 -23.29 -33.42 -10.05
CA THR A 25 -24.21 -32.34 -9.70
C THR A 25 -23.43 -31.08 -9.31
N ALA A 26 -22.39 -31.19 -8.50
CA ALA A 26 -21.56 -30.05 -8.12
C ALA A 26 -20.85 -29.44 -9.32
N VAL A 27 -20.30 -30.25 -10.23
CA VAL A 27 -19.69 -29.80 -11.49
C VAL A 27 -20.73 -29.09 -12.36
N PHE A 28 -21.94 -29.65 -12.51
CA PHE A 28 -23.02 -29.02 -13.28
C PHE A 28 -23.48 -27.70 -12.66
N ILE A 29 -23.61 -27.63 -11.34
CA ILE A 29 -23.95 -26.40 -10.62
C ILE A 29 -22.91 -25.33 -10.89
N VAL A 30 -21.62 -25.66 -10.83
CA VAL A 30 -20.53 -24.73 -11.12
C VAL A 30 -20.55 -24.28 -12.58
N LEU A 31 -20.80 -25.20 -13.52
CA LEU A 31 -20.77 -24.92 -14.96
C LEU A 31 -21.99 -24.12 -15.44
N MET A 32 -23.15 -24.32 -14.80
CA MET A 32 -24.38 -23.56 -15.08
C MET A 32 -24.55 -22.32 -14.19
N PHE A 33 -23.59 -22.02 -13.32
CA PHE A 33 -23.71 -20.88 -12.40
C PHE A 33 -23.67 -19.57 -13.19
N PRO A 34 -24.70 -18.70 -13.09
CA PRO A 34 -24.76 -17.45 -13.86
C PRO A 34 -23.83 -16.40 -13.27
N LEU A 35 -22.54 -16.47 -13.61
CA LEU A 35 -21.53 -15.55 -13.07
C LEU A 35 -21.80 -14.09 -13.41
N ASN A 36 -22.41 -13.83 -14.57
CA ASN A 36 -22.79 -12.48 -14.99
C ASN A 36 -23.82 -11.84 -14.04
N ASP A 37 -24.81 -12.60 -13.59
CA ASP A 37 -25.84 -12.10 -12.65
C ASP A 37 -25.23 -11.77 -11.28
N VAL A 38 -24.20 -12.52 -10.86
CA VAL A 38 -23.43 -12.21 -9.64
C VAL A 38 -22.64 -10.93 -9.79
N GLY A 39 -22.13 -10.66 -10.99
CA GLY A 39 -21.43 -9.42 -11.29
C GLY A 39 -22.29 -8.19 -10.99
N ASP A 40 -23.50 -8.17 -11.53
CA ASP A 40 -24.47 -7.09 -11.31
C ASP A 40 -24.84 -6.91 -9.83
N LEU A 41 -24.97 -8.01 -9.10
CA LEU A 41 -25.23 -7.99 -7.66
C LEU A 41 -24.06 -7.40 -6.87
N VAL A 42 -22.82 -7.76 -7.20
CA VAL A 42 -21.62 -7.22 -6.55
C VAL A 42 -21.54 -5.71 -6.76
N THR A 43 -21.67 -5.24 -8.01
CA THR A 43 -21.67 -3.80 -8.32
C THR A 43 -22.78 -3.07 -7.58
N THR A 44 -24.00 -3.62 -7.58
CA THR A 44 -25.15 -3.04 -6.88
C THR A 44 -24.95 -2.99 -5.37
N GLN A 45 -24.36 -4.03 -4.78
CA GLN A 45 -24.15 -4.11 -3.34
C GLN A 45 -22.99 -3.21 -2.88
N VAL A 46 -21.92 -3.07 -3.68
CA VAL A 46 -20.86 -2.08 -3.43
C VAL A 46 -21.43 -0.67 -3.52
N TYR A 47 -22.23 -0.40 -4.54
CA TYR A 47 -22.88 0.90 -4.73
C TYR A 47 -23.79 1.26 -3.54
N LYS A 48 -24.70 0.36 -3.15
CA LYS A 48 -25.60 0.55 -2.00
C LYS A 48 -24.85 0.60 -0.67
N GLY A 49 -23.89 -0.30 -0.47
CA GLY A 49 -23.11 -0.44 0.75
C GLY A 49 -22.17 0.75 1.02
N THR A 50 -21.74 1.45 -0.04
CA THR A 50 -20.90 2.66 0.08
C THR A 50 -21.71 3.96 0.06
N GLY A 51 -23.05 3.88 0.06
CA GLY A 51 -23.91 5.05 0.02
C GLY A 51 -23.75 5.87 -1.27
N ASN A 52 -23.65 5.18 -2.42
CA ASN A 52 -23.54 5.74 -3.77
C ASN A 52 -22.23 6.50 -4.04
N LYS A 53 -21.16 6.20 -3.29
CA LYS A 53 -19.87 6.87 -3.41
C LYS A 53 -18.84 6.11 -4.23
N VAL A 54 -19.02 4.79 -4.37
CA VAL A 54 -18.11 3.92 -5.12
C VAL A 54 -18.91 3.24 -6.23
N TYR A 55 -18.46 3.41 -7.45
CA TYR A 55 -18.95 2.74 -8.65
C TYR A 55 -17.87 1.78 -9.11
N LEU A 56 -18.25 0.51 -9.22
CA LEU A 56 -17.38 -0.58 -9.64
C LEU A 56 -17.96 -1.18 -10.92
N GLN A 57 -17.20 -1.11 -12.01
CA GLN A 57 -17.55 -1.74 -13.28
C GLN A 57 -16.44 -2.71 -13.67
N PHE A 58 -16.79 -3.86 -14.23
CA PHE A 58 -15.87 -4.85 -14.79
C PHE A 58 -16.52 -5.52 -15.99
N GLU A 59 -15.69 -6.01 -16.92
CA GLU A 59 -16.18 -6.66 -18.15
C GLU A 59 -16.51 -8.13 -17.91
N ASP A 60 -15.57 -8.87 -17.30
CA ASP A 60 -15.72 -10.31 -17.09
C ASP A 60 -15.52 -10.67 -15.61
N LEU A 61 -16.31 -11.65 -15.15
CA LEU A 61 -16.21 -12.28 -13.84
C LEU A 61 -16.04 -13.79 -14.02
N ASN A 62 -14.88 -14.32 -13.67
CA ASN A 62 -14.54 -15.74 -13.79
C ASN A 62 -14.30 -16.36 -12.42
N LEU A 63 -14.69 -17.62 -12.27
CA LEU A 63 -14.22 -18.45 -11.16
C LEU A 63 -12.96 -19.18 -11.58
N ASP A 64 -11.87 -18.95 -10.86
CA ASP A 64 -10.67 -19.76 -10.97
C ASP A 64 -10.70 -20.84 -9.89
N PHE A 65 -10.33 -22.07 -10.23
CA PHE A 65 -10.38 -23.21 -9.31
C PHE A 65 -9.00 -23.81 -9.02
N LEU A 66 -7.94 -23.38 -9.72
CA LEU A 66 -6.60 -23.94 -9.58
C LEU A 66 -5.58 -22.85 -9.23
N PRO A 67 -4.68 -23.07 -8.23
CA PRO A 67 -4.60 -24.19 -7.29
C PRO A 67 -5.65 -24.14 -6.16
N SER A 68 -6.38 -23.02 -6.02
CA SER A 68 -7.48 -22.86 -5.06
C SER A 68 -8.59 -22.01 -5.68
N PRO A 69 -9.86 -22.19 -5.23
CA PRO A 69 -10.98 -21.34 -5.63
C PRO A 69 -10.66 -19.85 -5.46
N GLY A 70 -10.96 -19.08 -6.49
CA GLY A 70 -10.70 -17.66 -6.61
C GLY A 70 -11.73 -17.00 -7.50
N LEU A 71 -11.89 -15.70 -7.31
CA LEU A 71 -12.70 -14.85 -8.16
C LEU A 71 -11.75 -13.96 -8.97
N GLU A 72 -11.87 -14.01 -10.28
CA GLU A 72 -11.11 -13.18 -11.20
C GLU A 72 -12.05 -12.19 -11.88
N MET A 73 -11.67 -10.92 -11.84
CA MET A 73 -12.36 -9.82 -12.51
C MET A 73 -11.41 -9.19 -13.53
N SER A 74 -11.90 -8.91 -14.73
CA SER A 74 -11.13 -8.28 -15.80
C SER A 74 -11.66 -6.89 -16.15
N GLN A 75 -10.75 -6.00 -16.55
CA GLN A 75 -11.03 -4.62 -17.00
C GLN A 75 -11.91 -3.85 -16.01
N ILE A 76 -11.42 -3.73 -14.78
CA ILE A 76 -12.14 -3.01 -13.73
C ILE A 76 -11.92 -1.52 -13.87
N SER A 77 -13.01 -0.77 -13.87
CA SER A 77 -13.03 0.67 -13.63
C SER A 77 -13.64 0.94 -12.26
N LEU A 78 -12.86 1.57 -11.39
CA LEU A 78 -13.31 2.00 -10.06
C LEU A 78 -13.38 3.52 -10.03
N GLU A 79 -14.58 4.05 -9.82
CA GLU A 79 -14.82 5.47 -9.63
C GLU A 79 -15.30 5.71 -8.20
N ALA A 80 -14.54 6.48 -7.43
CA ALA A 80 -14.89 6.78 -6.06
C ALA A 80 -14.62 8.26 -5.79
N SER A 81 -15.64 9.09 -5.56
CA SER A 81 -15.41 10.50 -5.23
C SER A 81 -14.79 10.60 -3.83
N PRO A 82 -13.65 11.31 -3.63
CA PRO A 82 -13.01 12.29 -4.53
C PRO A 82 -11.81 11.79 -5.35
N LEU A 83 -11.57 10.49 -5.40
CA LEU A 83 -10.47 9.88 -6.13
C LEU A 83 -10.73 9.87 -7.65
N PRO A 84 -9.69 10.07 -8.48
CA PRO A 84 -9.79 9.88 -9.92
C PRO A 84 -10.14 8.43 -10.26
N PRO A 85 -10.75 8.18 -11.45
CA PRO A 85 -11.03 6.82 -11.91
C PRO A 85 -9.77 5.96 -11.92
N LEU A 86 -9.87 4.78 -11.32
CA LEU A 86 -8.79 3.79 -11.25
C LEU A 86 -9.10 2.65 -12.22
N ALA A 87 -8.20 2.47 -13.20
CA ALA A 87 -8.24 1.35 -14.10
C ALA A 87 -7.36 0.21 -13.56
N ILE A 88 -7.94 -0.98 -13.44
CA ILE A 88 -7.26 -2.21 -13.03
C ILE A 88 -7.51 -3.25 -14.13
N ARG A 89 -6.44 -3.79 -14.72
CA ARG A 89 -6.57 -4.73 -15.84
C ARG A 89 -7.15 -6.07 -15.37
N ARG A 90 -6.68 -6.56 -14.24
CA ARG A 90 -7.08 -7.84 -13.67
C ARG A 90 -7.04 -7.76 -12.16
N LEU A 91 -8.11 -8.19 -11.49
CA LEU A 91 -8.16 -8.33 -10.04
C LEU A 91 -8.54 -9.77 -9.71
N GLU A 92 -7.67 -10.43 -8.99
CA GLU A 92 -7.85 -11.81 -8.58
C GLU A 92 -7.93 -11.86 -7.06
N VAL A 93 -9.02 -12.38 -6.50
CA VAL A 93 -9.23 -12.52 -5.05
C VAL A 93 -9.39 -13.99 -4.74
N ARG A 94 -8.47 -14.55 -3.95
CA ARG A 94 -8.49 -15.96 -3.53
C ARG A 94 -8.69 -16.07 -2.02
N PRO A 95 -9.89 -16.44 -1.54
CA PRO A 95 -10.07 -16.82 -0.16
C PRO A 95 -9.43 -18.19 0.12
N SER A 96 -8.90 -18.38 1.32
CA SER A 96 -8.39 -19.68 1.76
C SER A 96 -9.54 -20.57 2.23
N LEU A 97 -9.68 -21.76 1.63
CA LEU A 97 -10.71 -22.73 2.03
C LEU A 97 -10.55 -23.17 3.48
N PHE A 98 -9.30 -23.29 3.95
CA PHE A 98 -9.03 -23.62 5.34
C PHE A 98 -9.37 -22.47 6.29
N GLY A 99 -9.11 -21.22 5.87
CA GLY A 99 -9.56 -20.02 6.58
C GLY A 99 -11.07 -19.97 6.73
N LEU A 100 -11.81 -20.21 5.64
CA LEU A 100 -13.28 -20.28 5.65
C LEU A 100 -13.78 -21.38 6.59
N LEU A 101 -13.17 -22.57 6.54
CA LEU A 101 -13.51 -23.68 7.44
C LEU A 101 -13.26 -23.32 8.92
N MET A 102 -12.17 -22.61 9.19
CA MET A 102 -11.82 -22.16 10.54
C MET A 102 -12.50 -20.85 10.97
N GLN A 103 -13.34 -20.25 10.11
CA GLN A 103 -13.94 -18.93 10.32
C GLN A 103 -12.91 -17.84 10.64
N LYS A 104 -11.72 -17.92 10.03
CA LYS A 104 -10.65 -16.94 10.15
C LYS A 104 -10.44 -16.24 8.82
N ILE A 105 -10.08 -14.96 8.87
CA ILE A 105 -9.77 -14.18 7.67
C ILE A 105 -8.42 -14.67 7.14
N ASP A 106 -8.45 -15.31 5.97
CA ASP A 106 -7.29 -15.77 5.23
C ASP A 106 -7.60 -15.63 3.74
N ALA A 107 -6.93 -14.69 3.08
CA ALA A 107 -7.18 -14.35 1.68
C ALA A 107 -5.94 -13.74 1.03
N SER A 108 -5.87 -13.85 -0.29
CA SER A 108 -4.92 -13.12 -1.12
C SER A 108 -5.63 -12.37 -2.24
N ALA A 109 -5.11 -11.22 -2.61
CA ALA A 109 -5.61 -10.39 -3.67
C ALA A 109 -4.45 -9.95 -4.57
N THR A 110 -4.63 -10.04 -5.88
CA THR A 110 -3.66 -9.57 -6.89
C THR A 110 -4.36 -8.61 -7.82
N ALA A 111 -3.87 -7.39 -7.93
CA ALA A 111 -4.34 -6.37 -8.85
C ALA A 111 -3.24 -6.07 -9.87
N GLU A 112 -3.48 -6.37 -11.15
CA GLU A 112 -2.56 -6.08 -12.24
C GLU A 112 -2.94 -4.81 -12.99
N GLY A 113 -1.94 -4.06 -13.44
CA GLY A 113 -2.11 -2.82 -14.20
C GLY A 113 -2.54 -1.60 -13.38
N ILE A 114 -2.81 -1.75 -12.08
CA ILE A 114 -3.13 -0.64 -11.18
C ILE A 114 -1.94 0.31 -11.06
N PHE A 115 -2.15 1.61 -11.30
CA PHE A 115 -1.08 2.61 -11.42
C PHE A 115 0.03 2.22 -12.42
N ARG A 116 -0.31 1.45 -13.48
CA ARG A 116 0.63 0.86 -14.45
C ARG A 116 1.61 -0.18 -13.89
N GLY A 117 1.37 -0.66 -12.67
CA GLY A 117 2.14 -1.73 -12.04
C GLY A 117 1.24 -2.83 -11.48
N ASP A 118 1.81 -3.68 -10.62
CA ASP A 118 1.14 -4.87 -10.09
C ASP A 118 1.19 -4.83 -8.56
N ILE A 119 0.07 -5.13 -7.89
CA ILE A 119 -0.04 -5.16 -6.43
C ILE A 119 -0.53 -6.55 -6.00
N ARG A 120 0.18 -7.19 -5.07
CA ARG A 120 -0.19 -8.44 -4.42
C ARG A 120 -0.31 -8.20 -2.92
N ALA A 121 -1.50 -8.39 -2.39
CA ALA A 121 -1.77 -8.34 -0.96
C ALA A 121 -2.16 -9.73 -0.46
N SER A 122 -1.75 -10.09 0.75
CA SER A 122 -2.27 -11.27 1.43
C SER A 122 -2.47 -10.98 2.90
N ILE A 123 -3.53 -11.55 3.45
CA ILE A 123 -3.88 -11.50 4.85
C ILE A 123 -4.02 -12.93 5.37
N LYS A 124 -3.36 -13.23 6.48
CA LYS A 124 -3.39 -14.55 7.12
C LYS A 124 -3.60 -14.40 8.62
N PRO A 125 -4.14 -15.40 9.32
CA PRO A 125 -4.21 -15.38 10.78
C PRO A 125 -2.81 -15.28 11.37
N GLY A 126 -2.59 -14.27 12.21
CA GLY A 126 -1.30 -13.98 12.83
C GLY A 126 -1.15 -14.59 14.22
N ARG A 127 0.00 -14.36 14.86
CA ARG A 127 0.25 -14.74 16.25
C ARG A 127 -0.50 -13.78 17.17
N LYS A 128 -1.12 -14.28 18.24
CA LYS A 128 -1.76 -13.41 19.24
C LYS A 128 -0.80 -12.30 19.68
N MET A 129 -1.30 -11.07 19.74
CA MET A 129 -0.53 -9.94 20.24
C MET A 129 -0.25 -10.10 21.74
N GLU A 130 0.67 -9.29 22.28
CA GLU A 130 1.10 -9.38 23.70
C GLU A 130 -0.06 -9.24 24.70
N ASN A 131 -1.11 -8.48 24.34
CA ASN A 131 -2.33 -8.33 25.13
C ASN A 131 -3.39 -9.43 24.88
N GLY A 132 -3.06 -10.47 24.12
CA GLY A 132 -3.95 -11.58 23.80
C GLY A 132 -4.93 -11.32 22.64
N ALA A 133 -4.90 -10.13 22.02
CA ALA A 133 -5.74 -9.79 20.88
C ALA A 133 -5.41 -10.64 19.64
N ALA A 134 -6.44 -10.90 18.82
CA ALA A 134 -6.25 -11.57 17.54
C ALA A 134 -5.50 -10.65 16.58
N SER A 135 -4.46 -11.16 15.94
CA SER A 135 -3.73 -10.43 14.89
C SER A 135 -3.91 -11.10 13.54
N HIS A 136 -3.67 -10.33 12.49
CA HIS A 136 -3.56 -10.82 11.13
C HIS A 136 -2.20 -10.40 10.58
N ALA A 137 -1.47 -11.36 10.03
CA ALA A 137 -0.27 -11.11 9.25
C ALA A 137 -0.69 -10.56 7.88
N ILE A 138 -0.09 -9.43 7.49
CA ILE A 138 -0.29 -8.79 6.19
C ILE A 138 1.03 -8.76 5.45
N THR A 139 0.97 -9.15 4.18
CA THR A 139 2.04 -8.97 3.21
C THR A 139 1.48 -8.19 2.04
N LEU A 140 2.17 -7.12 1.64
CA LEU A 140 1.84 -6.27 0.50
C LEU A 140 3.11 -6.13 -0.34
N ASN A 141 3.07 -6.61 -1.57
CA ASN A 141 4.12 -6.40 -2.56
C ASN A 141 3.53 -5.62 -3.72
N ALA A 142 4.12 -4.48 -4.04
CA ALA A 142 3.78 -3.69 -5.20
C ALA A 142 5.01 -3.50 -6.07
N GLU A 143 4.86 -3.80 -7.35
CA GLU A 143 5.95 -3.79 -8.32
C GLU A 143 5.62 -2.83 -9.45
N ARG A 144 6.62 -2.06 -9.86
CA ARG A 144 6.59 -1.16 -11.02
C ARG A 144 5.43 -0.15 -11.00
N LEU A 145 5.03 0.34 -9.83
CA LEU A 145 4.02 1.39 -9.71
C LEU A 145 4.53 2.70 -10.30
N SER A 146 3.74 3.34 -11.16
CA SER A 146 4.07 4.68 -11.68
C SER A 146 3.82 5.74 -10.61
N LEU A 147 4.88 6.43 -10.17
CA LEU A 147 4.75 7.53 -9.23
C LEU A 147 3.88 8.68 -9.77
N ALA A 148 3.87 8.88 -11.09
CA ALA A 148 3.02 9.89 -11.73
C ALA A 148 1.53 9.56 -11.62
N GLU A 149 1.16 8.27 -11.60
CA GLU A 149 -0.21 7.83 -11.39
C GLU A 149 -0.58 7.86 -9.89
N VAL A 150 0.32 7.42 -9.01
CA VAL A 150 0.13 7.48 -7.55
C VAL A 150 -0.06 8.92 -7.09
N LYS A 151 0.65 9.89 -7.69
CA LYS A 151 0.48 11.32 -7.40
C LYS A 151 -0.98 11.76 -7.56
N LYS A 152 -1.74 11.21 -8.51
CA LYS A 152 -3.15 11.63 -8.73
C LYS A 152 -4.03 11.38 -7.50
N LEU A 153 -3.59 10.51 -6.58
CA LEU A 153 -4.28 10.24 -5.31
C LEU A 153 -3.86 11.16 -4.17
N VAL A 154 -2.70 11.79 -4.27
CA VAL A 154 -2.12 12.61 -3.20
C VAL A 154 -2.08 14.05 -3.67
N PRO A 155 -2.77 15.00 -2.99
CA PRO A 155 -2.72 16.41 -3.32
C PRO A 155 -1.36 17.00 -2.92
N ALA A 156 -0.31 16.64 -3.65
CA ALA A 156 1.04 17.14 -3.46
C ALA A 156 1.28 18.35 -4.39
N PRO A 157 1.79 19.49 -3.87
CA PRO A 157 2.04 20.69 -4.65
C PRO A 157 3.17 20.52 -5.68
N VAL A 158 3.97 19.46 -5.55
CA VAL A 158 5.09 19.15 -6.43
C VAL A 158 4.75 18.02 -7.40
N ASN A 159 5.27 18.09 -8.63
CA ASN A 159 5.13 17.03 -9.63
C ASN A 159 6.32 16.08 -9.54
N PHE A 160 6.06 14.77 -9.49
CA PHE A 160 7.11 13.76 -9.48
C PHE A 160 6.75 12.57 -10.37
N ARG A 161 7.78 11.94 -10.95
CA ARG A 161 7.69 10.72 -11.76
C ARG A 161 8.80 9.74 -11.38
N GLY A 162 8.63 8.50 -11.80
CA GLY A 162 9.54 7.41 -11.49
C GLY A 162 8.77 6.10 -11.32
N VAL A 163 9.51 5.03 -11.03
CA VAL A 163 8.97 3.68 -10.87
C VAL A 163 9.19 3.24 -9.44
N LEU A 164 8.11 2.96 -8.72
CA LEU A 164 8.09 2.59 -7.31
C LEU A 164 7.85 1.08 -7.15
N ASN A 165 8.69 0.45 -6.34
CA ASN A 165 8.48 -0.87 -5.78
C ASN A 165 8.34 -0.73 -4.26
N LEU A 166 7.40 -1.46 -3.67
CA LEU A 166 7.08 -1.41 -2.26
C LEU A 166 6.85 -2.83 -1.76
N ASN A 167 7.59 -3.24 -0.74
CA ASN A 167 7.31 -4.45 0.02
C ASN A 167 6.97 -4.03 1.44
N ALA A 168 5.86 -4.51 1.96
CA ALA A 168 5.45 -4.27 3.33
C ALA A 168 4.96 -5.57 3.97
N ASP A 169 5.48 -5.88 5.15
CA ASP A 169 5.17 -7.10 5.88
C ASP A 169 4.94 -6.75 7.35
N GLY A 170 3.86 -7.23 7.93
CA GLY A 170 3.51 -6.84 9.29
C GLY A 170 2.37 -7.61 9.93
N GLN A 171 2.00 -7.18 11.12
CA GLN A 171 0.85 -7.66 11.87
C GLN A 171 -0.07 -6.49 12.24
N ILE A 172 -1.37 -6.70 12.02
CA ILE A 172 -2.40 -5.75 12.41
C ILE A 172 -3.42 -6.40 13.32
N ASP A 173 -3.99 -5.61 14.22
CA ASP A 173 -5.21 -5.94 14.95
C ASP A 173 -6.40 -5.41 14.13
N PRO A 174 -7.36 -6.24 13.71
CA PRO A 174 -8.54 -5.79 12.95
C PRO A 174 -9.39 -4.75 13.67
N SER A 175 -9.36 -4.74 15.01
CA SER A 175 -10.06 -3.73 15.80
C SER A 175 -9.29 -2.40 15.87
N PHE A 176 -8.03 -2.39 15.41
CA PHE A 176 -7.09 -1.26 15.53
C PHE A 176 -6.99 -0.71 16.96
N THR A 177 -7.29 -1.54 17.96
CA THR A 177 -7.03 -1.22 19.37
C THR A 177 -5.52 -1.13 19.62
N ASN A 178 -4.77 -1.99 18.94
CA ASN A 178 -3.31 -1.98 18.91
C ASN A 178 -2.78 -1.29 17.65
N GLN A 179 -1.71 -0.51 17.81
CA GLN A 179 -0.98 0.03 16.68
C GLN A 179 -0.35 -1.11 15.87
N PRO A 180 -0.36 -1.02 14.53
CA PRO A 180 0.21 -2.06 13.69
C PRO A 180 1.75 -2.11 13.82
N ASP A 181 2.32 -3.30 13.64
CA ASP A 181 3.77 -3.50 13.49
C ASP A 181 4.05 -3.92 12.04
N VAL A 182 4.66 -3.03 11.24
CA VAL A 182 4.86 -3.22 9.80
C VAL A 182 6.26 -2.81 9.42
N THR A 183 6.99 -3.70 8.76
CA THR A 183 8.25 -3.39 8.07
C THR A 183 7.93 -2.97 6.64
N ILE A 184 8.58 -1.91 6.16
CA ILE A 184 8.38 -1.32 4.85
C ILE A 184 9.74 -1.19 4.16
N ASP A 185 9.88 -1.77 2.97
CA ASP A 185 11.00 -1.58 2.06
C ASP A 185 10.47 -0.94 0.76
N LEU A 186 10.94 0.27 0.49
CA LEU A 186 10.54 1.08 -0.64
C LEU A 186 11.75 1.32 -1.53
N ASN A 187 11.61 1.03 -2.82
CA ASN A 187 12.64 1.28 -3.81
C ASN A 187 12.02 2.02 -4.99
N SER A 188 12.54 3.20 -5.30
CA SER A 188 12.17 3.96 -6.49
C SER A 188 13.35 4.09 -7.43
N GLN A 189 13.10 3.89 -8.72
CA GLN A 189 14.07 4.03 -9.81
C GLN A 189 13.69 5.21 -10.70
N ASN A 190 14.70 5.92 -11.20
CA ASN A 190 14.52 7.10 -12.07
C ASN A 190 13.53 8.10 -11.46
N PHE A 191 13.72 8.41 -10.17
CA PHE A 191 12.89 9.39 -9.48
C PHE A 191 13.24 10.77 -10.01
N GLU A 192 12.23 11.49 -10.49
CA GLU A 192 12.40 12.85 -10.96
C GLU A 192 11.34 13.75 -10.34
N LEU A 193 11.80 14.80 -9.66
CA LEU A 193 11.00 15.94 -9.27
C LEU A 193 10.99 16.91 -10.46
N LEU A 194 9.82 17.15 -11.02
CA LEU A 194 9.66 18.09 -12.13
C LEU A 194 9.63 19.52 -11.60
N PRO A 195 10.13 20.51 -12.38
CA PRO A 195 10.00 21.91 -12.03
C PRO A 195 8.55 22.28 -11.71
N SER A 196 8.34 22.92 -10.57
CA SER A 196 7.01 23.36 -10.15
C SER A 196 7.09 24.67 -9.37
N THR A 197 6.13 25.55 -9.59
CA THR A 197 5.98 26.76 -8.77
C THR A 197 5.02 26.47 -7.63
N VAL A 198 5.49 26.62 -6.40
CA VAL A 198 4.67 26.51 -5.20
C VAL A 198 4.35 27.91 -4.72
N GLU A 199 3.06 28.26 -4.69
CA GLU A 199 2.62 29.53 -4.11
C GLU A 199 2.86 29.53 -2.61
N THR A 200 3.64 30.49 -2.10
CA THR A 200 3.91 30.66 -0.67
C THR A 200 3.51 32.06 -0.21
N MET A 201 3.40 32.27 1.11
CA MET A 201 3.12 33.59 1.70
C MET A 201 4.20 34.64 1.39
N MET A 202 5.40 34.21 0.95
CA MET A 202 6.49 35.10 0.54
C MET A 202 6.57 35.30 -0.98
N GLY A 203 5.60 34.77 -1.73
CA GLY A 203 5.56 34.77 -3.19
C GLY A 203 5.74 33.37 -3.80
N PRO A 204 5.65 33.26 -5.12
CA PRO A 204 5.83 31.99 -5.83
C PRO A 204 7.27 31.50 -5.70
N LEU A 205 7.44 30.31 -5.14
CA LEU A 205 8.73 29.64 -4.98
C LEU A 205 8.90 28.60 -6.08
N SER A 206 9.89 28.78 -6.95
CA SER A 206 10.18 27.82 -8.02
C SER A 206 11.02 26.67 -7.49
N VAL A 207 10.44 25.48 -7.44
CA VAL A 207 11.13 24.22 -7.11
C VAL A 207 11.89 23.73 -8.34
N PRO A 208 13.23 23.57 -8.27
CA PRO A 208 14.03 23.13 -9.41
C PRO A 208 13.83 21.65 -9.72
N GLU A 209 14.19 21.25 -10.93
CA GLU A 209 14.25 19.84 -11.32
C GLU A 209 15.30 19.10 -10.49
N LEU A 210 14.90 17.97 -9.91
CA LEU A 210 15.80 17.04 -9.22
C LEU A 210 15.66 15.66 -9.84
N LYS A 211 16.77 15.09 -10.31
CA LYS A 211 16.83 13.71 -10.81
C LYS A 211 17.66 12.87 -9.87
N LEU A 212 17.08 11.76 -9.42
CA LEU A 212 17.72 10.75 -8.60
C LEU A 212 17.60 9.41 -9.34
N GLY A 213 18.72 8.78 -9.64
CA GLY A 213 18.73 7.45 -10.26
C GLY A 213 18.10 6.40 -9.36
N ARG A 214 18.17 6.57 -8.04
CA ARG A 214 17.58 5.65 -7.06
C ARG A 214 17.15 6.37 -5.78
N LEU A 215 16.06 5.90 -5.17
CA LEU A 215 15.67 6.21 -3.82
C LEU A 215 15.34 4.90 -3.12
N ASN A 216 16.04 4.58 -2.04
CA ASN A 216 15.75 3.41 -1.21
C ASN A 216 15.32 3.89 0.16
N LEU A 217 14.26 3.32 0.72
CA LEU A 217 13.80 3.63 2.07
C LEU A 217 13.40 2.33 2.75
N LYS A 218 14.11 2.00 3.83
CA LYS A 218 13.75 0.95 4.77
C LYS A 218 13.25 1.58 6.05
N GLY A 219 12.06 1.17 6.46
CA GLY A 219 11.47 1.67 7.69
C GLY A 219 10.59 0.65 8.39
N ARG A 220 10.23 0.96 9.62
CA ARG A 220 9.39 0.13 10.49
C ARG A 220 8.37 1.01 11.19
N LEU A 221 7.09 0.69 11.04
CA LEU A 221 6.01 1.23 11.84
C LEU A 221 5.82 0.33 13.04
N SER A 222 6.00 0.84 14.26
CA SER A 222 5.79 0.08 15.49
C SER A 222 5.36 1.04 16.59
N ALA A 223 4.37 0.63 17.40
CA ALA A 223 3.89 1.40 18.55
C ALA A 223 3.52 2.87 18.22
N GLY A 224 2.96 3.11 17.04
CA GLY A 224 2.58 4.46 16.61
C GLY A 224 3.77 5.34 16.19
N SER A 225 4.95 4.76 15.93
CA SER A 225 6.10 5.46 15.38
C SER A 225 6.61 4.76 14.12
N PHE A 226 6.69 5.52 13.03
CA PHE A 226 7.36 5.14 11.81
C PHE A 226 8.84 5.54 11.88
N VAL A 227 9.73 4.56 11.96
CA VAL A 227 11.18 4.75 12.01
C VAL A 227 11.77 4.48 10.64
N ILE A 228 12.50 5.44 10.10
CA ILE A 228 13.34 5.28 8.90
C ILE A 228 14.71 4.80 9.36
N GLU A 229 15.00 3.54 9.10
CA GLU A 229 16.25 2.88 9.50
C GLU A 229 17.38 3.17 8.50
N ASP A 230 17.04 3.17 7.21
CA ASP A 230 17.96 3.50 6.12
C ASP A 230 17.20 4.13 4.95
N GLY A 231 17.32 5.44 4.78
CA GLY A 231 16.89 6.16 3.58
C GLY A 231 18.10 6.57 2.76
N GLN A 232 18.26 6.05 1.55
CA GLN A 232 19.32 6.44 0.61
C GLN A 232 18.70 7.22 -0.55
N LEU A 233 19.28 8.38 -0.83
CA LEU A 233 18.86 9.28 -1.90
C LEU A 233 19.98 9.33 -2.94
N GLY A 234 19.63 9.07 -4.20
CA GLY A 234 20.53 9.16 -5.35
C GLY A 234 21.56 8.04 -5.47
N GLN A 235 22.37 8.15 -6.51
CA GLN A 235 23.55 7.33 -6.81
C GLN A 235 24.79 8.23 -6.93
N PRO A 236 26.03 7.71 -6.83
CA PRO A 236 27.24 8.53 -6.84
C PRO A 236 27.39 9.52 -8.01
N ASN A 237 26.76 9.24 -9.15
CA ASN A 237 26.80 10.10 -10.32
C ASN A 237 25.70 11.18 -10.35
N ASP A 238 24.70 11.08 -9.48
CA ASP A 238 23.62 12.06 -9.39
C ASP A 238 24.13 13.39 -8.85
N GLU A 239 23.37 14.46 -9.09
CA GLU A 239 23.72 15.80 -8.61
C GLU A 239 23.42 16.00 -7.12
N LEU A 240 22.60 15.13 -6.55
CA LEU A 240 22.28 15.10 -5.12
C LEU A 240 22.33 13.65 -4.66
N THR A 241 23.11 13.39 -3.61
CA THR A 241 23.14 12.10 -2.93
C THR A 241 22.96 12.31 -1.44
N GLY A 242 22.54 11.28 -0.71
CA GLY A 242 22.50 11.41 0.74
C GLY A 242 21.83 10.27 1.47
N THR A 243 21.79 10.43 2.79
CA THR A 243 21.15 9.49 3.70
C THR A 243 20.19 10.22 4.64
N VAL A 244 19.04 9.62 4.90
CA VAL A 244 18.04 10.07 5.86
C VAL A 244 17.76 8.94 6.83
N LYS A 245 17.82 9.24 8.12
CA LYS A 245 17.40 8.34 9.20
C LYS A 245 16.58 9.11 10.20
N GLY A 246 15.60 8.50 10.83
CA GLY A 246 14.79 9.25 11.79
C GLY A 246 13.52 8.56 12.19
N ARG A 247 12.64 9.30 12.83
CA ARG A 247 11.36 8.83 13.31
C ARG A 247 10.28 9.88 13.07
N LEU A 248 9.10 9.40 12.71
CA LEU A 248 7.86 10.13 12.62
C LEU A 248 6.87 9.43 13.53
N GLY A 249 6.24 10.14 14.45
CA GLY A 249 5.06 9.60 15.13
C GLY A 249 3.93 9.49 14.11
N LEU A 250 3.40 8.29 13.92
CA LEU A 250 2.34 7.96 12.98
C LEU A 250 1.40 6.97 13.66
N GLU A 251 0.28 7.48 14.16
CA GLU A 251 -0.72 6.68 14.86
C GLU A 251 -1.91 6.39 13.94
N MET A 252 -2.31 5.13 13.86
CA MET A 252 -3.56 4.74 13.22
C MET A 252 -4.68 4.89 14.24
N ARG A 253 -5.61 5.83 14.02
CA ARG A 253 -6.73 6.09 14.93
C ARG A 253 -8.06 5.72 14.29
N LEU A 254 -8.88 4.99 15.04
CA LEU A 254 -10.27 4.74 14.66
C LEU A 254 -11.08 6.01 14.94
N VAL A 255 -11.72 6.56 13.91
CA VAL A 255 -12.70 7.66 14.05
C VAL A 255 -14.12 7.09 14.11
N GLY A 256 -15.05 7.84 14.69
CA GLY A 256 -16.38 7.36 15.13
C GLY A 256 -17.30 6.73 14.07
N ASN A 257 -16.91 6.73 12.79
CA ASN A 257 -17.59 6.02 11.71
C ASN A 257 -16.90 4.70 11.30
N GLY A 258 -15.97 4.19 12.12
CA GLY A 258 -15.22 2.97 11.85
C GLY A 258 -14.10 3.13 10.81
N MET A 259 -13.84 4.35 10.30
CA MET A 259 -12.69 4.59 9.45
C MET A 259 -11.41 4.68 10.29
N VAL A 260 -10.33 4.13 9.78
CA VAL A 260 -9.00 4.30 10.37
C VAL A 260 -8.31 5.44 9.64
N VAL A 261 -7.87 6.45 10.39
CA VAL A 261 -7.12 7.59 9.85
C VAL A 261 -5.70 7.61 10.41
N PRO A 262 -4.67 7.76 9.56
CA PRO A 262 -3.32 8.00 10.03
C PRO A 262 -3.20 9.43 10.58
N VAL A 263 -2.65 9.56 11.77
CA VAL A 263 -2.38 10.85 12.42
C VAL A 263 -0.87 10.98 12.62
N ALA A 264 -0.25 11.84 11.82
CA ALA A 264 1.14 12.22 11.97
C ALA A 264 1.31 13.17 13.18
N THR A 265 2.37 12.98 13.95
CA THR A 265 2.70 13.80 15.12
C THR A 265 4.12 14.37 14.99
N ASN A 266 4.96 14.17 16.01
CA ASN A 266 6.30 14.75 16.04
C ASN A 266 7.23 13.96 15.12
N TYR A 267 8.15 14.66 14.46
CA TYR A 267 9.17 14.03 13.63
C TYR A 267 10.57 14.54 13.95
N GLU A 268 11.55 13.67 13.76
CA GLU A 268 12.97 13.94 13.89
C GLU A 268 13.71 13.15 12.80
N PHE A 269 14.32 13.86 11.86
CA PHE A 269 15.08 13.28 10.75
C PHE A 269 16.51 13.80 10.75
N ASN A 270 17.46 12.89 10.86
CA ASN A 270 18.87 13.14 10.61
C ASN A 270 19.14 13.02 9.12
N VAL A 271 19.55 14.13 8.52
CA VAL A 271 19.72 14.28 7.09
C VAL A 271 21.18 14.60 6.80
N ASN A 272 21.77 13.85 5.88
CA ASN A 272 23.12 14.06 5.38
C ASN A 272 23.07 14.03 3.85
N LEU A 273 23.19 15.20 3.23
CA LEU A 273 23.13 15.36 1.78
C LEU A 273 24.49 15.82 1.25
N VAL A 274 24.84 15.38 0.05
CA VAL A 274 25.98 15.86 -0.72
C VAL A 274 25.42 16.34 -2.05
N ALA A 275 25.56 17.64 -2.30
CA ALA A 275 25.10 18.31 -3.50
C ALA A 275 26.30 18.72 -4.36
N LYS A 276 26.23 18.43 -5.66
CA LYS A 276 27.19 18.95 -6.64
C LYS A 276 26.97 20.43 -6.85
N LYS A 277 28.00 21.14 -7.32
CA LYS A 277 27.93 22.57 -7.58
C LYS A 277 26.78 22.95 -8.53
N SER A 278 26.54 22.14 -9.57
CA SER A 278 25.42 22.34 -10.50
C SER A 278 24.04 22.30 -9.83
N PHE A 279 23.88 21.50 -8.78
CA PHE A 279 22.64 21.49 -7.99
C PHE A 279 22.59 22.66 -7.01
N GLU A 280 23.70 23.00 -6.35
CA GLU A 280 23.76 24.13 -5.42
C GLU A 280 23.37 25.44 -6.09
N ASP A 281 23.87 25.70 -7.29
CA ASP A 281 23.56 26.92 -8.05
C ASP A 281 22.06 26.99 -8.39
N ARG A 282 21.46 25.85 -8.81
CA ARG A 282 20.04 25.74 -9.17
C ARG A 282 19.08 25.78 -7.97
N ALA A 283 19.48 25.20 -6.84
CA ALA A 283 18.67 25.07 -5.63
C ALA A 283 19.02 26.11 -4.55
N SER A 284 19.82 27.13 -4.90
CA SER A 284 20.38 28.12 -3.99
C SER A 284 19.36 28.69 -3.01
N MET A 285 18.16 29.08 -3.48
CA MET A 285 17.09 29.61 -2.62
C MET A 285 16.63 28.65 -1.51
N PHE A 286 16.56 27.34 -1.79
CA PHE A 286 16.17 26.34 -0.78
C PHE A 286 17.33 26.03 0.16
N LEU A 287 18.54 26.00 -0.38
CA LEU A 287 19.75 25.72 0.38
C LEU A 287 20.10 26.83 1.36
N LEU A 288 19.60 28.06 1.16
CA LEU A 288 19.69 29.14 2.15
C LEU A 288 19.12 28.74 3.51
N LEU A 289 18.04 27.95 3.56
CA LEU A 289 17.39 27.50 4.80
C LEU A 289 18.30 26.60 5.65
N ILE A 290 19.25 25.93 5.00
CA ILE A 290 20.16 24.96 5.62
C ILE A 290 21.63 25.35 5.42
N GLN A 291 21.91 26.59 4.99
CA GLN A 291 23.25 27.05 4.63
C GLN A 291 24.21 27.02 5.83
N ASN A 292 23.70 27.31 7.03
CA ASN A 292 24.47 27.23 8.28
C ASN A 292 24.93 25.80 8.64
N HIS A 293 24.42 24.79 7.92
CA HIS A 293 24.77 23.38 8.08
C HIS A 293 25.63 22.84 6.92
N ARG A 294 26.13 23.73 6.05
CA ARG A 294 26.96 23.40 4.89
C ARG A 294 28.43 23.25 5.28
N GLN A 295 29.05 22.18 4.79
CA GLN A 295 30.49 21.94 4.79
C GLN A 295 30.97 21.92 3.32
N PRO A 296 32.00 22.71 2.95
CA PRO A 296 32.50 22.73 1.58
C PRO A 296 33.16 21.40 1.21
N GLU A 297 32.92 20.94 -0.02
CA GLU A 297 33.53 19.75 -0.64
C GLU A 297 34.18 20.15 -1.97
N ALA A 298 34.99 19.26 -2.57
CA ALA A 298 35.73 19.57 -3.80
C ALA A 298 34.83 19.93 -5.00
N ASP A 299 33.64 19.31 -5.07
CA ASP A 299 32.63 19.54 -6.11
C ASP A 299 31.27 19.85 -5.46
N GLY A 300 31.16 21.00 -4.79
CA GLY A 300 29.93 21.48 -4.16
C GLY A 300 29.99 21.51 -2.63
N GLY A 301 29.01 20.89 -1.97
CA GLY A 301 28.87 20.96 -0.51
C GLY A 301 28.10 19.82 0.10
N ARG A 302 28.45 19.52 1.35
CA ARG A 302 27.78 18.55 2.22
C ARG A 302 26.91 19.29 3.23
N TYR A 303 25.65 18.90 3.35
CA TYR A 303 24.68 19.48 4.28
C TYR A 303 24.32 18.44 5.33
N ARG A 304 24.58 18.74 6.60
CA ARG A 304 24.28 17.81 7.70
C ARG A 304 23.51 18.50 8.82
N PHE A 305 22.26 18.08 9.00
CA PHE A 305 21.34 18.68 9.97
C PHE A 305 20.35 17.66 10.51
N THR A 306 19.75 18.00 11.64
CA THR A 306 18.61 17.30 12.21
C THR A 306 17.36 18.16 12.03
N LEU A 307 16.40 17.67 11.24
CA LEU A 307 15.11 18.31 11.02
C LEU A 307 14.12 17.80 12.08
N THR A 308 13.59 18.70 12.90
CA THR A 308 12.59 18.38 13.93
C THR A 308 11.34 19.21 13.76
N GLY A 309 10.18 18.66 14.11
CA GLY A 309 8.94 19.44 14.10
C GLY A 309 7.73 18.66 14.59
N ASP A 310 6.57 19.31 14.55
CA ASP A 310 5.27 18.71 14.82
C ASP A 310 4.38 18.88 13.59
N ALA A 311 3.97 17.75 13.00
CA ALA A 311 3.11 17.74 11.83
C ALA A 311 1.75 18.41 12.07
N ARG A 312 1.29 18.48 13.33
CA ARG A 312 0.01 19.09 13.70
C ARG A 312 0.05 20.60 13.72
N SER A 313 1.16 21.19 14.15
CA SER A 313 1.35 22.65 14.19
C SER A 313 2.01 23.21 12.93
N GLN A 314 2.40 22.33 11.99
CA GLN A 314 3.17 22.68 10.78
C GLN A 314 4.48 23.42 11.10
N GLN A 315 5.01 23.24 12.32
CA GLN A 315 6.27 23.84 12.73
C GLN A 315 7.43 22.90 12.38
N PHE A 316 8.54 23.49 11.93
CA PHE A 316 9.78 22.80 11.64
C PHE A 316 10.99 23.63 12.09
N GLN A 317 12.05 22.95 12.46
CA GLN A 317 13.33 23.55 12.87
C GLN A 317 14.49 22.72 12.32
N PHE A 318 15.52 23.40 11.85
CA PHE A 318 16.80 22.80 11.47
C PHE A 318 17.78 22.96 12.63
N ASN A 319 18.29 21.83 13.12
CA ASN A 319 19.26 21.79 14.19
C ASN A 319 20.61 21.27 13.65
N PRO A 320 21.74 21.63 14.28
CA PRO A 320 23.02 20.98 14.01
C PRO A 320 22.89 19.47 14.19
N ALA A 321 23.49 18.70 13.29
CA ALA A 321 23.48 17.24 13.40
C ALA A 321 24.23 16.78 14.66
N ARG A 322 23.62 15.85 15.38
CA ARG A 322 24.20 15.20 16.57
C ARG A 322 25.18 14.09 16.18
#